data_AF-A0A1S5Y0C9-F1
#
_entry.id   AF-A0A1S5Y0C9-F1
#
_cell.length_a   1.000
_cell.length_b   1.000
_cell.length_c   1.000
_cell.angle_alpha   90.00
_cell.angle_beta   90.00
_cell.angle_gamma   90.00
#
_symmetry.space_group_name_H-M   'P 1'
#
loop_
_entity.id
_entity.type
_entity.pdbx_description
1 polymer ?
#
loop_
_entity_poly.entity_id
_entity_poly.type
_entity_poly.pdbx_seq_one_letter_code
_entity_poly.pdbx_strand_id
1 'polypeptide(L)'
;MDLNRGAMARLDRRLLAGVGQGEMYRMVRVPVTPARWATWKRYCDSAGVSMGRPIVALIDRELVSVFGDQTDDHLPWLVEQAEEELARRQEQVARREEKSAVVKKRLQAWNAHLRRWEGELETRERRVEFAAKMAARPVEAEAKVGRNERCPCGSGLKCKHCHGLPGR
;
A
#
# COMPACT_ATOMS: atom_id res chain seq x y z
N MET A 1 26.98 27.94 9.39
CA MET A 1 27.12 29.13 10.24
C MET A 1 28.52 29.07 10.82
N ASP A 2 29.45 29.87 10.32
CA ASP A 2 30.83 29.86 10.84
C ASP A 2 30.84 30.43 12.26
N LEU A 3 31.00 29.54 13.24
CA LEU A 3 31.15 29.92 14.63
C LEU A 3 32.54 30.57 14.80
N ASN A 4 32.55 31.82 15.23
CA ASN A 4 33.80 32.56 15.47
C ASN A 4 34.63 31.83 16.54
N ARG A 5 35.75 31.21 16.13
CA ARG A 5 36.65 30.45 17.01
C ARG A 5 37.13 31.25 18.21
N GLY A 6 37.31 32.57 18.07
CA GLY A 6 37.66 33.46 19.17
C GLY A 6 36.53 33.68 20.17
N ALA A 7 35.27 33.63 19.74
CA ALA A 7 34.11 33.68 20.62
C ALA A 7 33.96 32.37 21.42
N MET A 8 34.14 31.22 20.75
CA MET A 8 34.15 29.89 21.39
C MET A 8 35.24 29.80 22.45
N ALA A 9 36.49 30.17 22.13
CA ALA A 9 37.60 30.13 23.09
C ALA A 9 37.44 31.09 24.29
N ARG A 10 36.63 32.14 24.17
CA ARG A 10 36.26 33.01 25.30
C ARG A 10 35.15 32.40 26.14
N LEU A 11 34.18 31.75 25.51
CA LEU A 11 33.13 31.01 26.20
C LEU A 11 33.73 29.83 26.97
N ASP A 12 34.59 29.04 26.34
CA ASP A 12 35.28 27.91 26.98
C ASP A 12 36.11 28.37 28.16
N ARG A 13 36.93 29.43 28.02
CA ARG A 13 37.68 29.97 29.16
C ARG A 13 36.76 30.43 30.29
N ARG A 14 35.60 31.02 30.00
CA ARG A 14 34.63 31.42 31.05
C ARG A 14 33.94 30.22 31.69
N LEU A 15 33.62 29.19 30.92
CA LEU A 15 32.98 27.97 31.41
C LEU A 15 33.94 27.11 32.24
N LEU A 16 35.22 27.07 31.83
CA LEU A 16 36.27 26.25 32.43
C LEU A 16 37.04 26.96 33.55
N ALA A 17 37.04 28.30 33.63
CA ALA A 17 37.75 29.06 34.68
C ALA A 17 37.30 28.76 36.12
N GLY A 18 36.16 28.08 36.32
CA GLY A 18 35.66 27.66 37.63
C GLY A 18 35.74 26.15 37.89
N VAL A 19 36.23 25.36 36.93
CA VAL A 19 36.37 23.91 37.08
C VAL A 19 37.75 23.64 37.66
N GLY A 20 37.84 23.50 38.98
CA GLY A 20 39.05 22.98 39.62
C GLY A 20 39.34 21.55 39.18
N GLN A 21 40.60 21.10 39.30
CA GLN A 21 41.12 19.81 38.84
C GLN A 21 40.43 18.53 39.40
N GLY A 22 39.31 18.65 40.13
CA GLY A 22 38.57 17.53 40.73
C GLY A 22 37.06 17.47 40.44
N GLU A 23 36.45 18.45 39.77
CA GLU A 23 35.03 18.38 39.40
C GLU A 23 34.87 17.91 37.94
N MET A 24 34.52 16.63 37.75
CA MET A 24 34.30 16.04 36.42
C MET A 24 33.04 16.55 35.70
N TYR A 25 32.08 17.11 36.43
CA TYR A 25 30.79 17.53 35.87
C TYR A 25 30.38 18.89 36.44
N ARG A 26 30.00 19.82 35.55
CA ARG A 26 29.41 21.10 35.94
C ARG A 26 27.99 21.21 35.39
N MET A 27 27.05 21.51 36.27
CA MET A 27 25.67 21.77 35.87
C MET A 27 25.56 23.12 35.18
N VAL A 28 25.09 23.13 33.93
CA VAL A 28 24.81 24.34 33.15
C VAL A 28 23.29 24.55 33.09
N ARG A 29 22.84 25.75 33.45
CA ARG A 29 21.44 26.14 33.27
C ARG A 29 21.25 26.72 31.88
N VAL A 30 20.43 26.05 31.08
CA VAL A 30 20.04 26.53 29.75
C VAL A 30 18.68 27.23 29.87
N PRO A 31 18.59 28.55 29.70
CA PRO A 31 17.32 29.25 29.76
C PRO A 31 16.47 28.87 28.55
N VAL A 32 15.29 28.32 28.80
CA VAL A 32 14.30 27.96 27.78
C VAL A 32 12.95 28.55 28.13
N THR A 33 12.19 28.94 27.11
CA THR A 33 10.82 29.41 27.34
C THR A 33 9.93 28.23 27.75
N PRO A 34 8.85 28.45 28.53
CA PRO A 34 7.92 27.38 28.92
C PRO A 34 7.34 26.61 27.72
N ALA A 35 7.05 27.33 26.63
CA ALA A 35 6.54 26.74 25.40
C ALA A 35 7.57 25.79 24.74
N ARG A 36 8.84 26.19 24.67
CA ARG A 36 9.91 25.34 24.12
C ARG A 36 10.12 24.10 24.99
N TRP A 37 10.10 24.26 26.31
CA TRP A 37 10.23 23.13 27.24
C TRP A 37 9.06 22.13 27.11
N ALA A 38 7.82 22.61 27.04
CA ALA A 38 6.64 21.75 26.88
C ALA A 38 6.64 20.99 25.54
N THR A 39 7.06 21.65 24.46
CA THR A 39 7.20 21.00 23.15
C THR A 39 8.31 19.96 23.14
N TRP A 40 9.46 20.28 23.72
CA TRP A 40 10.57 19.33 23.89
C TRP A 40 10.15 18.08 24.67
N LYS A 41 9.46 18.27 25.80
CA LYS A 41 8.95 17.17 26.61
C LYS A 41 8.02 16.24 25.82
N ARG A 42 7.03 16.80 25.12
CA ARG A 42 6.10 16.02 24.30
C ARG A 42 6.81 15.24 23.19
N TYR A 43 7.83 15.85 22.57
CA TYR A 43 8.63 15.18 21.56
C TYR A 43 9.37 13.96 22.16
N CYS A 44 10.09 14.15 23.26
CA CYS A 44 10.80 13.07 23.94
C CYS A 44 9.87 11.94 24.39
N ASP A 45 8.71 12.28 24.97
CA ASP A 45 7.69 11.31 25.39
C ASP A 45 7.15 10.51 24.19
N SER A 46 6.85 11.19 23.08
CA SER A 46 6.36 10.53 21.85
C SER A 46 7.39 9.62 21.18
N ALA A 47 8.67 9.97 21.29
CA ALA A 47 9.78 9.21 20.76
C ALA A 47 10.29 8.13 21.72
N GLY A 48 9.78 8.06 22.96
CA GLY A 48 10.22 7.09 23.97
C GLY A 48 11.68 7.27 24.40
N VAL A 49 12.21 8.49 24.33
CA VAL A 49 13.60 8.81 24.66
C VAL A 49 13.70 9.68 25.91
N SER A 50 14.79 9.54 26.68
CA SER A 50 15.03 10.42 27.82
C SER A 50 15.28 11.86 27.36
N MET A 51 14.88 12.83 28.18
CA MET A 51 14.96 14.27 27.89
C MET A 51 16.37 14.77 27.56
N GLY A 52 17.42 14.05 27.99
CA GLY A 52 18.81 14.38 27.71
C GLY A 52 19.38 13.71 26.45
N ARG A 53 18.83 12.59 26.00
CA ARG A 53 19.41 11.79 24.90
C ARG A 53 19.50 12.54 23.56
N PRO A 54 18.46 13.30 23.13
CA PRO A 54 18.58 14.05 21.89
C PRO A 54 19.44 15.31 22.03
N ILE A 55 19.60 15.87 23.24
CA ILE A 55 20.56 16.96 23.50
C ILE A 55 21.99 16.44 23.33
N VAL A 56 22.30 15.29 23.92
CA VAL A 56 23.62 14.64 23.76
C VAL A 56 23.91 14.36 22.28
N ALA A 57 22.96 13.75 21.57
CA ALA A 57 23.12 13.46 20.14
C ALA A 57 23.34 14.73 19.28
N LEU A 58 22.69 15.85 19.63
CA LEU A 58 22.90 17.13 18.96
C LEU A 58 24.28 17.71 19.28
N ILE A 59 24.70 17.66 20.55
CA ILE A 59 26.04 18.11 20.96
C ILE A 59 27.10 17.27 20.23
N ASP A 60 26.99 15.95 20.24
CA ASP A 60 27.95 15.06 19.57
C ASP A 60 28.00 15.34 18.07
N ARG A 61 26.85 15.51 17.40
CA ARG A 61 26.80 15.84 15.97
C ARG A 61 27.46 17.19 15.65
N GLU A 62 27.19 18.22 16.46
CA GLU A 62 27.77 19.55 16.24
C GLU A 62 29.28 19.54 16.58
N LEU A 63 29.70 18.83 17.63
CA LEU A 63 31.11 18.64 17.95
C LEU A 63 31.84 17.91 16.82
N VAL A 64 31.27 16.83 16.28
CA VAL A 64 31.81 16.14 15.11
C VAL A 64 31.82 17.05 13.87
N SER A 65 30.80 17.88 13.66
CA SER A 65 30.79 18.81 12.53
C SER A 65 31.79 19.97 12.66
N VAL A 66 32.12 20.39 13.89
CA VAL A 66 33.00 21.54 14.17
C VAL A 66 34.45 21.12 14.38
N PHE A 67 34.68 19.91 14.91
CA PHE A 67 35.99 19.36 15.26
C PHE A 67 36.36 18.10 14.46
N GLY A 68 35.54 17.68 13.50
CA GLY A 68 35.68 16.44 12.72
C GLY A 68 36.89 16.32 11.80
N ASP A 69 37.90 17.17 11.98
CA ASP A 69 39.24 16.99 11.40
C ASP A 69 40.26 16.50 12.45
N GLN A 70 39.86 16.34 13.73
CA GLN A 70 40.74 15.89 14.82
C GLN A 70 40.17 14.78 15.72
N THR A 71 38.95 14.29 15.50
CA THR A 71 38.41 13.15 16.26
C THR A 71 38.35 11.91 15.37
N ASP A 72 39.50 11.47 14.88
CA ASP A 72 39.60 10.24 14.07
C ASP A 72 39.49 8.96 14.92
N ASP A 73 39.47 9.05 16.26
CA ASP A 73 39.65 7.86 17.12
C ASP A 73 38.49 7.51 18.06
N HIS A 74 37.41 8.29 18.14
CA HIS A 74 36.28 7.95 19.03
C HIS A 74 34.93 8.16 18.36
N LEU A 75 34.41 7.11 17.71
CA LEU A 75 33.21 6.33 18.14
C LEU A 75 32.85 5.15 17.18
N PRO A 76 33.76 4.18 16.92
CA PRO A 76 33.41 3.00 16.11
C PRO A 76 32.24 2.17 16.66
N TRP A 77 32.13 2.04 17.99
CA TRP A 77 31.11 1.19 18.63
C TRP A 77 29.67 1.71 18.45
N LEU A 78 29.47 3.03 18.27
CA LEU A 78 28.14 3.59 18.00
C LEU A 78 27.70 3.35 16.55
N VAL A 79 28.65 3.36 15.61
CA VAL A 79 28.39 3.01 14.21
C VAL A 79 28.07 1.53 14.11
N GLU A 80 28.86 0.69 14.74
CA GLU A 80 28.64 -0.77 14.80
C GLU A 80 27.29 -1.12 15.45
N GLN A 81 26.93 -0.50 16.58
CA GLN A 81 25.61 -0.68 17.19
C GLN A 81 24.46 -0.18 16.30
N ALA A 82 24.64 0.91 15.56
CA ALA A 82 23.63 1.41 14.64
C ALA A 82 23.44 0.48 13.44
N GLU A 83 24.53 -0.11 12.93
CA GLU A 83 24.50 -1.09 11.84
C GLU A 83 23.85 -2.40 12.29
N GLU A 84 24.17 -2.91 13.48
CA GLU A 84 23.51 -4.08 14.07
C GLU A 84 22.00 -3.85 14.26
N GLU A 85 21.59 -2.68 14.78
CA GLU A 85 20.18 -2.33 14.95
C GLU A 85 19.47 -2.19 13.60
N LEU A 86 20.14 -1.63 12.59
CA LEU A 86 19.63 -1.56 11.22
C LEU A 86 19.44 -2.96 10.63
N ALA A 87 20.41 -3.86 10.80
CA ALA A 87 20.35 -5.24 10.34
C ALA A 87 19.18 -6.00 10.99
N ARG A 88 19.00 -5.85 12.31
CA ARG A 88 17.85 -6.43 13.05
C ARG A 88 16.51 -5.92 12.51
N ARG A 89 16.41 -4.62 12.22
CA ARG A 89 15.21 -4.02 11.64
C ARG A 89 14.96 -4.50 10.21
N GLN A 90 16.00 -4.60 9.38
CA GLN A 90 15.90 -5.11 8.01
C GLN A 90 15.41 -6.56 8.01
N GLU A 91 15.94 -7.41 8.89
CA GLU A 91 15.47 -8.80 9.02
C GLU A 91 14.01 -8.88 9.48
N GLN A 92 13.61 -8.02 10.44
CA GLN A 92 12.22 -7.93 10.87
C GLN A 92 11.28 -7.50 9.73
N VAL A 93 11.70 -6.54 8.90
CA VAL A 93 10.96 -6.09 7.72
C VAL A 93 10.88 -7.22 6.69
N ALA A 94 11.99 -7.87 6.36
CA ALA A 94 12.04 -9.00 5.42
C ALA A 94 11.08 -10.12 5.84
N ARG A 95 11.06 -10.47 7.14
CA ARG A 95 10.13 -11.47 7.68
C ARG A 95 8.66 -11.06 7.56
N ARG A 96 8.34 -9.77 7.67
CA ARG A 96 6.97 -9.24 7.49
C ARG A 96 6.57 -9.22 6.02
N GLU A 97 7.50 -8.87 5.13
CA GLU A 97 7.30 -8.88 3.69
C GLU A 97 7.07 -10.30 3.17
N GLU A 98 7.82 -11.29 3.65
CA GLU A 98 7.62 -12.70 3.30
C GLU A 98 6.21 -13.17 3.68
N LYS A 99 5.77 -12.90 4.92
CA LYS A 99 4.40 -13.20 5.37
C LYS A 99 3.35 -12.52 4.50
N SER A 100 3.58 -11.24 4.16
CA SER A 100 2.68 -10.47 3.29
C SER A 100 2.66 -11.04 1.87
N ALA A 101 3.78 -11.51 1.36
CA ALA A 101 3.91 -12.12 0.04
C ALA A 101 3.11 -13.43 -0.06
N VAL A 102 3.07 -14.24 1.01
CA VAL A 102 2.23 -15.46 1.06
C VAL A 102 0.75 -15.11 0.94
N VAL A 103 0.27 -14.14 1.73
CA VAL A 103 -1.13 -13.69 1.67
C VAL A 103 -1.46 -13.11 0.29
N LYS A 104 -0.55 -12.30 -0.28
CA LYS A 104 -0.70 -11.73 -1.62
C LYS A 104 -0.80 -12.81 -2.70
N LYS A 105 0.05 -13.84 -2.65
CA LYS A 105 -0.03 -15.00 -3.57
C LYS A 105 -1.36 -15.73 -3.46
N ARG A 106 -1.85 -15.96 -2.23
CA ARG A 106 -3.17 -16.58 -2.00
C ARG A 106 -4.30 -15.75 -2.60
N LEU A 107 -4.27 -14.44 -2.41
CA LEU A 107 -5.27 -13.53 -2.97
C LEU A 107 -5.21 -13.48 -4.50
N GLN A 108 -4.02 -13.48 -5.09
CA GLN A 108 -3.84 -13.54 -6.54
C GLN A 108 -4.40 -14.84 -7.14
N ALA A 109 -4.15 -15.98 -6.50
CA ALA A 109 -4.70 -17.26 -6.92
C ALA A 109 -6.24 -17.28 -6.82
N TRP A 110 -6.80 -16.74 -5.72
CA TRP A 110 -8.24 -16.60 -5.55
C TRP A 110 -8.87 -15.70 -6.63
N ASN A 111 -8.26 -14.53 -6.90
CA ASN A 111 -8.73 -13.62 -7.94
C ASN A 111 -8.67 -14.25 -9.34
N ALA A 112 -7.62 -15.02 -9.65
CA ALA A 112 -7.51 -15.74 -10.91
C ALA A 112 -8.61 -16.81 -11.05
N HIS A 113 -8.96 -17.49 -9.95
CA HIS A 113 -10.07 -18.43 -9.91
C HIS A 113 -11.41 -17.73 -10.15
N LEU A 114 -11.68 -16.61 -9.47
CA LEU A 114 -12.91 -15.83 -9.65
C LEU A 114 -13.06 -15.32 -11.10
N ARG A 115 -11.99 -14.79 -11.71
CA ARG A 115 -12.04 -14.35 -13.11
C ARG A 115 -12.39 -15.48 -14.08
N ARG A 116 -11.93 -16.70 -13.81
CA ARG A 116 -12.30 -17.86 -14.61
C ARG A 116 -13.80 -18.17 -14.48
N TRP A 117 -14.30 -18.16 -13.25
CA TRP A 117 -15.73 -18.37 -12.97
C TRP A 117 -16.60 -17.30 -13.63
N GLU A 118 -16.20 -16.03 -13.56
CA GLU A 118 -16.89 -14.95 -14.28
C GLU A 118 -16.97 -15.21 -15.78
N GLY A 119 -15.86 -15.64 -16.41
CA GLY A 119 -15.86 -15.97 -17.84
C GLY A 119 -16.74 -17.18 -18.20
N GLU A 120 -16.81 -18.19 -17.33
CA GLU A 120 -17.70 -19.34 -17.49
C GLU A 120 -19.18 -18.93 -17.39
N LEU A 121 -19.51 -18.08 -16.41
CA LEU A 121 -20.86 -17.55 -16.22
C LEU A 121 -21.28 -16.68 -17.40
N GLU A 122 -20.42 -15.78 -17.88
CA GLU A 122 -20.70 -14.93 -19.04
C GLU A 122 -20.90 -15.76 -20.31
N THR A 123 -20.13 -16.84 -20.48
CA THR A 123 -20.32 -17.77 -21.60
C THR A 123 -21.64 -18.53 -21.50
N ARG A 124 -22.03 -18.95 -20.29
CA ARG A 124 -23.32 -19.59 -20.04
C ARG A 124 -24.48 -18.63 -20.30
N GLU A 125 -24.36 -17.38 -19.84
CA GLU A 125 -25.34 -16.33 -20.08
C GLU A 125 -25.52 -16.07 -21.58
N ARG A 126 -24.43 -15.90 -22.34
CA ARG A 126 -24.49 -15.76 -23.81
C ARG A 126 -25.19 -16.93 -24.49
N ARG A 127 -24.97 -18.18 -24.02
CA ARG A 127 -25.67 -19.37 -24.57
C ARG A 127 -27.15 -19.34 -24.26
N VAL A 128 -27.54 -18.97 -23.04
CA VAL A 128 -28.95 -18.86 -22.64
C VAL A 128 -29.64 -17.73 -23.43
N GLU A 129 -28.98 -16.58 -23.58
CA GLU A 129 -29.49 -15.46 -24.35
C GLU A 129 -29.67 -15.82 -25.83
N PHE A 130 -28.69 -16.53 -26.43
CA PHE A 130 -28.80 -17.03 -27.79
C PHE A 130 -29.95 -18.04 -27.96
N ALA A 131 -30.08 -18.99 -27.03
CA ALA A 131 -31.18 -19.96 -27.04
C ALA A 131 -32.54 -19.27 -26.89
N ALA A 132 -32.65 -18.27 -26.01
CA ALA A 132 -33.85 -17.46 -25.83
C ALA A 132 -34.20 -16.68 -27.11
N LYS A 133 -33.21 -16.07 -27.77
CA LYS A 133 -33.39 -15.39 -29.07
C LYS A 133 -33.86 -16.36 -30.16
N MET A 134 -33.34 -17.58 -30.20
CA MET A 134 -33.77 -18.61 -31.15
C MET A 134 -35.20 -19.10 -30.86
N ALA A 135 -35.57 -19.28 -29.58
CA ALA A 135 -36.92 -19.68 -29.17
C ALA A 135 -37.96 -18.56 -29.42
N ALA A 136 -37.54 -17.30 -29.33
CA ALA A 136 -38.39 -16.14 -29.61
C ALA A 136 -38.55 -15.84 -31.11
N ARG A 137 -37.84 -16.56 -32.01
CA ARG A 137 -38.04 -16.39 -33.44
C ARG A 137 -39.47 -16.82 -33.81
N PRO A 138 -40.25 -15.95 -34.47
CA PRO A 138 -41.56 -16.33 -34.93
C PRO A 138 -41.42 -17.52 -35.89
N VAL A 139 -42.14 -18.60 -35.59
CA VAL A 139 -42.29 -19.73 -36.50
C VAL A 139 -42.99 -19.18 -37.74
N GLU A 140 -42.35 -19.30 -38.91
CA GLU A 140 -43.03 -18.98 -40.17
C GLU A 140 -44.30 -19.80 -40.22
N ALA A 141 -45.45 -19.12 -40.17
CA ALA A 141 -46.72 -19.79 -40.33
C ALA A 141 -46.72 -20.39 -41.73
N GLU A 142 -46.81 -21.72 -41.83
CA GLU A 142 -47.12 -22.38 -43.09
C GLU A 142 -48.29 -21.64 -43.72
N ALA A 143 -48.12 -21.22 -44.99
CA ALA A 143 -49.13 -20.48 -45.71
C ALA A 143 -50.43 -21.30 -45.69
N LYS A 144 -51.40 -20.87 -44.87
CA LYS A 144 -52.70 -21.53 -44.79
C LYS A 144 -53.38 -21.37 -46.13
N VAL A 145 -53.40 -22.45 -46.91
CA VAL A 145 -54.10 -22.50 -48.19
C VAL A 145 -55.56 -22.13 -47.95
N GLY A 146 -56.01 -21.04 -48.56
CA GLY A 146 -57.37 -20.57 -48.41
C GLY A 146 -58.38 -21.61 -48.90
N ARG A 147 -59.56 -21.71 -48.26
CA ARG A 147 -60.61 -22.68 -48.62
C ARG A 147 -61.02 -22.62 -50.12
N ASN A 148 -60.84 -21.47 -50.79
CA ASN A 148 -61.10 -21.29 -52.22
C ASN A 148 -59.86 -21.38 -53.14
N GLU A 149 -58.66 -21.49 -52.60
CA GLU A 149 -57.41 -21.60 -53.38
C GLU A 149 -57.21 -23.02 -53.92
N ARG A 150 -56.29 -23.18 -54.88
CA ARG A 150 -55.96 -24.50 -55.44
C ARG A 150 -55.42 -25.41 -54.34
N CYS A 151 -55.91 -26.65 -54.32
CA CYS A 151 -55.48 -27.63 -53.34
C CYS A 151 -54.02 -28.03 -53.58
N PRO A 152 -53.17 -28.09 -52.53
CA PRO A 152 -51.74 -28.38 -52.68
C PRO A 152 -51.42 -29.82 -53.10
N CYS A 153 -52.41 -30.72 -53.16
CA CYS A 153 -52.24 -32.11 -53.58
C CYS A 153 -52.14 -32.31 -55.10
N GLY A 154 -52.12 -31.24 -55.89
CA GLY A 154 -52.00 -31.31 -57.36
C GLY A 154 -53.28 -31.71 -58.11
N SER A 155 -54.42 -31.86 -57.42
CA SER A 155 -55.70 -32.28 -58.05
C SER A 155 -56.33 -31.26 -59.00
N GLY A 156 -55.82 -30.02 -59.03
CA GLY A 156 -56.39 -28.92 -59.80
C GLY A 156 -57.68 -28.32 -59.21
N LEU A 157 -58.27 -28.93 -58.17
CA LEU A 157 -59.50 -28.50 -57.51
C LEU A 157 -59.25 -27.44 -56.43
N LYS A 158 -60.30 -26.66 -56.07
CA LYS A 158 -60.24 -25.75 -54.90
C LYS A 158 -60.20 -26.55 -53.59
N CYS A 159 -59.53 -26.05 -52.56
CA CYS A 159 -59.36 -26.71 -51.26
C CYS A 159 -60.71 -27.20 -50.67
N LYS A 160 -61.78 -26.40 -50.77
CA LYS A 160 -63.15 -26.77 -50.34
C LYS A 160 -63.76 -28.00 -51.02
N HIS A 161 -63.27 -28.39 -52.19
CA HIS A 161 -63.77 -29.54 -52.95
C HIS A 161 -62.78 -30.72 -52.92
N CYS A 162 -61.70 -30.62 -52.15
CA CYS A 162 -60.67 -31.64 -52.05
C CYS A 162 -60.36 -31.91 -50.57
N HIS A 163 -59.20 -31.50 -50.06
CA HIS A 163 -58.77 -31.75 -48.66
C HIS A 163 -59.46 -30.87 -47.60
N GLY A 164 -60.28 -29.89 -48.01
CA GLY A 164 -61.06 -29.03 -47.11
C GLY A 164 -62.49 -29.52 -46.84
N LEU A 165 -62.81 -30.78 -47.17
CA LEU A 165 -64.11 -31.40 -46.88
C LEU A 165 -64.09 -32.04 -45.48
N PRO A 166 -65.10 -31.81 -44.63
CA PRO A 166 -65.22 -32.47 -43.34
C PRO A 166 -65.68 -33.91 -43.55
N GLY A 167 -64.75 -34.86 -43.74
CA GLY A 167 -65.11 -36.29 -43.79
C GLY A 167 -64.28 -37.20 -44.70
N ARG A 168 -62.95 -37.04 -44.76
CA ARG A 168 -62.05 -38.10 -45.22
C ARG A 168 -60.92 -38.30 -44.21
#